data_AF-A0A9X1UFS9-F1
#
_entry.id   AF-A0A9X1UFS9-F1
#
_cell.length_a   1.000
_cell.length_b   1.000
_cell.length_c   1.000
_cell.angle_alpha   90.00
_cell.angle_beta   90.00
_cell.angle_gamma   90.00
#
_symmetry.space_group_name_H-M   'P 1'
#
loop_
_entity.id
_entity.type
_entity.pdbx_description
1 polymer ?
#
loop_
_entity_poly.entity_id
_entity_poly.type
_entity_poly.pdbx_seq_one_letter_code
_entity_poly.pdbx_strand_id
1 'polypeptide(L)'
;MADISDVINTLGSLAGAAMYPNGNTQPSVVNTAVVVRSGWPVAQQLKALMAAGDVMVTIYGMPGMGKNTTRFLGDDDAQATIPAPNLAITISGNQVTIGGAIKAGEAATLKVNYQPYSYAIQASDTVNTIAAALAALIPQATVNGAVITLSAVFDIKAAISVPVAVQQEIGRQAQVFMIVIWAPTEPLRDAAARALELSFKQQPRIVMPDNTWARLLMRGVTQTDGSEKQQIYRRNLLYEVEYALTETVIENTVTHLGVNIAPANGASFNVNI
;
A
#
# COMPACT_ATOMS: atom_id res chain seq x y z
N MET A 1 -5.03 -6.94 1.04
CA MET A 1 -5.54 -6.65 -0.31
C MET A 1 -6.88 -5.96 -0.20
N ALA A 2 -7.06 -4.84 -0.89
CA ALA A 2 -8.36 -4.20 -1.00
C ALA A 2 -9.35 -5.07 -1.79
N ASP A 3 -10.59 -5.19 -1.30
CA ASP A 3 -11.69 -5.88 -1.98
C ASP A 3 -12.84 -4.93 -2.38
N ILE A 4 -13.90 -5.49 -2.95
CA ILE A 4 -15.10 -4.73 -3.34
C ILE A 4 -15.75 -4.05 -2.12
N SER A 5 -15.74 -4.70 -0.96
CA SER A 5 -16.31 -4.18 0.28
C SER A 5 -15.53 -2.97 0.79
N ASP A 6 -14.21 -3.02 0.73
CA ASP A 6 -13.31 -1.91 1.05
C ASP A 6 -13.59 -0.72 0.15
N VAL A 7 -13.76 -0.94 -1.17
CA VAL A 7 -14.13 0.14 -2.09
C VAL A 7 -15.47 0.75 -1.72
N ILE A 8 -16.50 -0.06 -1.44
CA ILE A 8 -17.82 0.44 -1.03
C ILE A 8 -17.73 1.27 0.25
N ASN A 9 -16.95 0.81 1.23
CA ASN A 9 -16.75 1.53 2.49
C ASN A 9 -16.00 2.85 2.27
N THR A 10 -14.93 2.87 1.49
CA THR A 10 -14.19 4.08 1.16
C THR A 10 -15.06 5.11 0.42
N LEU A 11 -15.83 4.67 -0.59
CA LEU A 11 -16.79 5.53 -1.28
C LEU A 11 -17.90 6.02 -0.34
N GLY A 12 -18.33 5.19 0.62
CA GLY A 12 -19.29 5.53 1.66
C GLY A 12 -18.77 6.61 2.60
N SER A 13 -17.54 6.48 3.07
CA SER A 13 -16.86 7.50 3.86
C SER A 13 -16.71 8.81 3.09
N LEU A 14 -16.34 8.73 1.80
CA LEU A 14 -16.25 9.90 0.93
C LEU A 14 -17.60 10.58 0.75
N ALA A 15 -18.66 9.82 0.48
CA ALA A 15 -20.02 10.35 0.38
C ALA A 15 -20.50 10.95 1.72
N GLY A 16 -20.19 10.32 2.85
CA GLY A 16 -20.47 10.83 4.18
C GLY A 16 -19.80 12.18 4.43
N ALA A 17 -18.50 12.30 4.14
CA ALA A 17 -17.75 13.54 4.26
C ALA A 17 -18.26 14.64 3.31
N ALA A 18 -18.71 14.28 2.10
CA ALA A 18 -19.31 15.20 1.16
C ALA A 18 -20.66 15.75 1.66
N MET A 19 -21.46 14.93 2.34
CA MET A 19 -22.77 15.33 2.88
C MET A 19 -22.65 16.07 4.22
N TYR A 20 -21.63 15.75 5.00
CA TYR A 20 -21.36 16.31 6.33
C TYR A 20 -19.90 16.80 6.45
N PRO A 21 -19.52 17.88 5.74
CA PRO A 21 -18.15 18.38 5.71
C PRO A 21 -17.65 18.86 7.08
N ASN A 22 -18.56 19.29 7.96
CA ASN A 22 -18.26 19.76 9.32
C ASN A 22 -18.52 18.69 10.40
N GLY A 23 -18.68 17.42 10.01
CA GLY A 23 -19.02 16.32 10.92
C GLY A 23 -20.53 16.04 11.02
N ASN A 24 -20.88 14.85 11.51
CA ASN A 24 -22.24 14.31 11.54
C ASN A 24 -23.16 14.94 12.62
N THR A 25 -22.60 15.74 13.53
CA THR A 25 -23.35 16.52 14.52
C THR A 25 -23.77 17.88 13.99
N GLN A 26 -23.25 18.29 12.83
CA GLN A 26 -23.59 19.53 12.16
C GLN A 26 -24.65 19.29 11.08
N PRO A 27 -25.39 20.34 10.65
CA PRO A 27 -26.30 20.23 9.53
C PRO A 27 -25.61 19.68 8.27
N SER A 28 -26.31 18.85 7.50
CA SER A 28 -25.83 18.40 6.21
C SER A 28 -25.81 19.55 5.20
N VAL A 29 -25.10 19.36 4.09
CA VAL A 29 -25.07 20.32 2.97
C VAL A 29 -26.44 20.62 2.34
N VAL A 30 -27.44 19.77 2.60
CA VAL A 30 -28.83 19.93 2.12
C VAL A 30 -29.81 20.33 3.23
N ASN A 31 -29.33 20.61 4.44
CA ASN A 31 -30.13 21.00 5.61
C ASN A 31 -31.24 20.01 6.00
N THR A 32 -31.09 18.74 5.63
CA THR A 32 -31.95 17.62 6.06
C THR A 32 -31.09 16.42 6.44
N ALA A 33 -31.62 15.40 7.11
CA ALA A 33 -30.80 14.22 7.42
C ALA A 33 -30.43 13.47 6.13
N VAL A 34 -29.17 13.03 6.04
CA VAL A 34 -28.66 12.25 4.92
C VAL A 34 -28.13 10.92 5.43
N VAL A 35 -28.73 9.83 4.97
CA VAL A 35 -28.31 8.47 5.35
C VAL A 35 -27.47 7.88 4.22
N VAL A 36 -26.18 7.63 4.49
CA VAL A 36 -25.28 6.94 3.54
C VAL A 36 -25.17 5.47 3.95
N ARG A 37 -25.33 4.55 2.98
CA ARG A 37 -25.22 3.11 3.23
C ARG A 37 -24.72 2.33 2.02
N SER A 38 -24.26 1.11 2.28
CA SER A 38 -23.95 0.12 1.25
C SER A 38 -25.20 -0.67 0.84
N GLY A 39 -25.21 -1.12 -0.42
CA GLY A 39 -26.22 -2.00 -0.99
C GLY A 39 -27.51 -1.29 -1.43
N TRP A 40 -28.44 -2.06 -1.98
CA TRP A 40 -29.74 -1.55 -2.41
C TRP A 40 -30.63 -1.24 -1.19
N PRO A 41 -31.44 -0.15 -1.22
CA PRO A 41 -32.29 0.18 -0.09
C PRO A 41 -33.43 -0.82 0.12
N VAL A 42 -33.75 -1.06 1.39
CA VAL A 42 -34.98 -1.77 1.77
C VAL A 42 -36.17 -0.83 1.57
N ALA A 43 -37.20 -1.27 0.83
CA ALA A 43 -38.31 -0.43 0.41
C ALA A 43 -39.03 0.28 1.58
N GLN A 44 -39.24 -0.42 2.70
CA GLN A 44 -39.89 0.15 3.89
C GLN A 44 -39.06 1.30 4.50
N GLN A 45 -37.75 1.13 4.58
CA GLN A 45 -36.84 2.15 5.11
C GLN A 45 -36.74 3.35 4.17
N LEU A 46 -36.65 3.10 2.86
CA LEU A 46 -36.65 4.18 1.87
C LEU A 46 -37.93 5.01 2.00
N LYS A 47 -39.10 4.37 2.04
CA LYS A 47 -40.37 5.07 2.19
C LYS A 47 -40.46 5.89 3.47
N ALA A 48 -39.96 5.35 4.60
CA ALA A 48 -39.94 6.07 5.87
C ALA A 48 -39.09 7.35 5.80
N LEU A 49 -37.90 7.28 5.18
CA LEU A 49 -37.02 8.44 5.03
C LEU A 49 -37.58 9.47 4.05
N MET A 50 -38.16 9.04 2.92
CA MET A 50 -38.78 9.96 1.98
C MET A 50 -39.98 10.69 2.61
N ALA A 51 -40.78 9.99 3.42
CA ALA A 51 -41.88 10.59 4.18
C ALA A 51 -41.41 11.57 5.26
N ALA A 52 -40.22 11.35 5.83
CA ALA A 52 -39.58 12.27 6.78
C ALA A 52 -38.96 13.51 6.11
N GLY A 53 -38.82 13.51 4.78
CA GLY A 53 -38.13 14.59 4.05
C GLY A 53 -36.60 14.43 4.00
N ASP A 54 -36.10 13.24 4.33
CA ASP A 54 -34.67 12.94 4.39
C ASP A 54 -34.13 12.44 3.05
N VAL A 55 -32.81 12.52 2.86
CA VAL A 55 -32.13 12.00 1.67
C VAL A 55 -31.42 10.69 2.02
N MET A 56 -31.44 9.73 1.10
CA MET A 56 -30.64 8.52 1.22
C MET A 56 -29.63 8.42 0.07
N VAL A 57 -28.40 8.08 0.40
CA VAL A 57 -27.35 7.75 -0.57
C VAL A 57 -26.99 6.29 -0.41
N THR A 58 -27.15 5.52 -1.48
CA THR A 58 -26.79 4.09 -1.49
C THR A 58 -25.67 3.83 -2.48
N ILE A 59 -24.70 3.02 -2.08
CA ILE A 59 -23.53 2.68 -2.91
C ILE A 59 -23.52 1.17 -3.16
N TYR A 60 -23.40 0.77 -4.42
CA TYR A 60 -23.29 -0.63 -4.79
C TYR A 60 -22.45 -0.84 -6.04
N GLY A 61 -21.77 -1.99 -6.13
CA GLY A 61 -21.08 -2.41 -7.34
C GLY A 61 -22.08 -2.81 -8.42
N MET A 62 -21.88 -2.34 -9.65
CA MET A 62 -22.69 -2.77 -10.78
C MET A 62 -22.37 -4.25 -11.12
N PRO A 63 -23.38 -5.13 -11.18
CA PRO A 63 -23.17 -6.52 -11.55
C PRO A 63 -22.54 -6.65 -12.94
N GLY A 64 -21.52 -7.52 -13.06
CA GLY A 64 -20.87 -7.82 -14.34
C GLY A 64 -20.01 -6.69 -14.93
N MET A 65 -19.79 -5.60 -14.19
CA MET A 65 -18.94 -4.47 -14.64
C MET A 65 -17.52 -4.52 -14.07
N GLY A 66 -17.13 -5.66 -13.49
CA GLY A 66 -15.76 -5.94 -13.09
C GLY A 66 -14.92 -6.37 -14.29
N LYS A 67 -13.72 -5.81 -14.43
CA LYS A 67 -12.74 -6.22 -15.43
C LYS A 67 -11.34 -6.15 -14.84
N ASN A 68 -10.46 -7.05 -15.26
CA ASN A 68 -9.03 -6.88 -15.03
C ASN A 68 -8.52 -5.81 -16.00
N THR A 69 -7.69 -4.88 -15.51
CA THR A 69 -7.14 -3.78 -16.32
C THR A 69 -5.64 -3.90 -16.57
N THR A 70 -5.01 -4.99 -16.11
CA THR A 70 -3.55 -5.13 -16.09
C THR A 70 -2.91 -4.95 -17.47
N ARG A 71 -1.76 -4.25 -17.48
CA ARG A 71 -0.81 -4.16 -18.59
C ARG A 71 0.60 -4.49 -18.05
N PHE A 72 0.84 -5.74 -17.65
CA PHE A 72 2.16 -6.31 -17.29
C PHE A 72 2.91 -5.75 -16.07
N LEU A 73 3.96 -6.51 -15.66
CA LEU A 73 4.54 -6.65 -14.33
C LEU A 73 4.77 -5.33 -13.59
N GLY A 74 3.99 -5.12 -12.52
CA GLY A 74 4.25 -4.08 -11.54
C GLY A 74 5.42 -4.52 -10.66
N ASP A 75 6.64 -4.16 -11.06
CA ASP A 75 7.85 -4.20 -10.24
C ASP A 75 7.99 -2.93 -9.38
N ASP A 76 6.93 -2.13 -9.28
CA ASP A 76 6.91 -0.93 -8.46
C ASP A 76 6.54 -1.33 -7.01
N ASP A 77 7.54 -1.84 -6.31
CA ASP A 77 7.47 -2.10 -4.88
C ASP A 77 7.17 -0.81 -4.11
N ALA A 78 6.00 -0.80 -3.47
CA ALA A 78 5.61 0.29 -2.60
C ALA A 78 6.46 0.24 -1.32
N GLN A 79 7.15 1.35 -1.06
CA GLN A 79 8.05 1.57 0.07
C GLN A 79 7.53 0.99 1.41
N ALA A 80 8.12 -0.12 1.83
CA ALA A 80 8.07 -0.54 3.22
C ALA A 80 9.14 0.22 4.02
N THR A 81 8.78 0.68 5.21
CA THR A 81 9.76 1.23 6.15
C THR A 81 10.73 0.11 6.56
N ILE A 82 12.02 0.30 6.30
CA ILE A 82 13.05 -0.67 6.66
C ILE A 82 13.14 -0.72 8.20
N PRO A 83 12.87 -1.87 8.83
CA PRO A 83 13.04 -2.00 10.28
C PRO A 83 14.51 -1.95 10.65
N ALA A 84 14.81 -1.40 11.84
CA ALA A 84 16.18 -1.40 12.35
C ALA A 84 16.68 -2.85 12.52
N PRO A 85 17.95 -3.14 12.16
CA PRO A 85 18.52 -4.47 12.34
C PRO A 85 18.60 -4.85 13.82
N ASN A 86 18.37 -6.13 14.11
CA ASN A 86 18.55 -6.68 15.45
C ASN A 86 20.02 -6.99 15.74
N LEU A 87 20.76 -7.41 14.70
CA LEU A 87 22.22 -7.53 14.75
C LEU A 87 22.86 -6.13 14.84
N ALA A 88 24.02 -6.06 15.48
CA ALA A 88 24.88 -4.90 15.48
C ALA A 88 26.27 -5.28 14.95
N ILE A 89 26.86 -4.42 14.13
CA ILE A 89 28.26 -4.55 13.71
C ILE A 89 28.94 -3.23 14.02
N THR A 90 30.01 -3.26 14.80
CA THR A 90 30.81 -2.08 15.12
C THR A 90 32.23 -2.26 14.60
N ILE A 91 32.79 -1.20 14.03
CA ILE A 91 34.15 -1.19 13.49
C ILE A 91 34.99 -0.27 14.37
N SER A 92 36.12 -0.77 14.85
CA SER A 92 37.12 0.00 15.60
C SER A 92 38.51 -0.31 15.06
N GLY A 93 39.06 0.63 14.28
CA GLY A 93 40.31 0.41 13.57
C GLY A 93 40.21 -0.76 12.60
N ASN A 94 41.02 -1.80 12.82
CA ASN A 94 41.04 -3.03 12.00
C ASN A 94 40.23 -4.18 12.61
N GLN A 95 39.46 -3.91 13.67
CA GLN A 95 38.62 -4.89 14.35
C GLN A 95 37.14 -4.62 14.04
N VAL A 96 36.42 -5.71 13.77
CA VAL A 96 34.98 -5.71 13.55
C VAL A 96 34.34 -6.57 14.63
N THR A 97 33.48 -5.99 15.44
CA THR A 97 32.77 -6.68 16.52
C THR A 97 31.33 -6.94 16.10
N ILE A 98 30.93 -8.21 16.16
CA ILE A 98 29.54 -8.64 15.97
C ILE A 98 28.81 -8.61 17.32
N GLY A 99 27.62 -8.05 17.36
CA GLY A 99 26.80 -7.95 18.55
C GLY A 99 25.30 -7.92 18.23
N GLY A 100 24.49 -7.51 19.20
CA GLY A 100 23.04 -7.46 19.05
C GLY A 100 22.36 -8.82 19.26
N ALA A 101 21.10 -8.92 18.85
CA ALA A 101 20.28 -10.11 18.98
C ALA A 101 20.22 -10.88 17.66
N ILE A 102 20.24 -12.21 17.73
CA ILE A 102 20.19 -13.06 16.54
C ILE A 102 18.76 -13.13 16.02
N LYS A 103 18.59 -12.80 14.74
CA LYS A 103 17.33 -12.94 14.01
C LYS A 103 17.59 -13.66 12.70
N ALA A 104 17.01 -14.86 12.56
CA ALA A 104 17.11 -15.62 11.33
C ALA A 104 16.53 -14.80 10.14
N GLY A 105 17.20 -14.88 8.99
CA GLY A 105 16.84 -14.14 7.78
C GLY A 105 17.58 -12.80 7.60
N GLU A 106 18.19 -12.25 8.65
CA GLU A 106 19.17 -11.16 8.50
C GLU A 106 20.46 -11.70 7.85
N ALA A 107 21.22 -10.82 7.19
CA ALA A 107 22.55 -11.17 6.69
C ALA A 107 23.59 -10.11 7.08
N ALA A 108 24.71 -10.56 7.66
CA ALA A 108 25.82 -9.69 7.98
C ALA A 108 26.74 -9.56 6.76
N THR A 109 27.03 -8.32 6.34
CA THR A 109 27.90 -8.05 5.18
C THR A 109 29.08 -7.17 5.60
N LEU A 110 30.29 -7.62 5.31
CA LEU A 110 31.52 -6.87 5.45
C LEU A 110 32.13 -6.60 4.08
N LYS A 111 32.39 -5.33 3.78
CA LYS A 111 33.16 -4.91 2.63
C LYS A 111 34.59 -4.62 3.09
N VAL A 112 35.52 -5.43 2.62
CA VAL A 112 36.94 -5.36 2.97
C VAL A 112 37.74 -5.09 1.70
N ASN A 113 38.45 -3.96 1.64
CA ASN A 113 39.23 -3.54 0.47
C ASN A 113 38.40 -3.62 -0.83
N TYR A 114 37.21 -3.04 -0.78
CA TYR A 114 36.18 -3.07 -1.83
C TYR A 114 35.52 -4.41 -2.14
N GLN A 115 35.92 -5.53 -1.56
CA GLN A 115 35.30 -6.83 -1.78
C GLN A 115 34.22 -7.13 -0.72
N PRO A 116 32.95 -7.37 -1.11
CA PRO A 116 31.91 -7.78 -0.17
C PRO A 116 32.00 -9.26 0.20
N TYR A 117 31.77 -9.54 1.48
CA TYR A 117 31.60 -10.86 2.05
C TYR A 117 30.33 -10.85 2.90
N SER A 118 29.38 -11.71 2.56
CA SER A 118 28.07 -11.77 3.22
C SER A 118 27.83 -13.16 3.81
N TYR A 119 27.23 -13.20 4.99
CA TYR A 119 26.80 -14.43 5.65
C TYR A 119 25.33 -14.31 6.07
N ALA A 120 24.50 -15.27 5.63
CA ALA A 120 23.08 -15.34 5.97
C ALA A 120 22.88 -16.03 7.32
N ILE A 121 22.27 -15.32 8.27
CA ILE A 121 22.14 -15.74 9.67
C ILE A 121 21.07 -16.82 9.81
N GLN A 122 21.42 -17.90 10.50
CA GLN A 122 20.55 -19.03 10.80
C GLN A 122 19.96 -18.93 12.21
N ALA A 123 18.84 -19.62 12.46
CA ALA A 123 18.18 -19.57 13.77
C ALA A 123 19.02 -20.16 14.92
N SER A 124 19.97 -21.05 14.61
CA SER A 124 20.89 -21.66 15.58
C SER A 124 22.20 -20.87 15.77
N ASP A 125 22.37 -19.76 15.06
CA ASP A 125 23.61 -18.98 15.15
C ASP A 125 23.74 -18.24 16.49
N THR A 126 24.98 -17.96 16.85
CA THR A 126 25.38 -17.04 17.92
C THR A 126 26.26 -15.96 17.32
N VAL A 127 26.46 -14.85 18.05
CA VAL A 127 27.37 -13.77 17.60
C VAL A 127 28.79 -14.30 17.29
N ASN A 128 29.23 -15.34 18.00
CA ASN A 128 30.54 -15.97 17.79
C ASN A 128 30.57 -16.83 16.52
N THR A 129 29.50 -17.61 16.24
CA THR A 129 29.45 -18.44 15.03
C THR A 129 29.33 -17.58 13.77
N ILE A 130 28.60 -16.46 13.84
CA ILE A 130 28.51 -15.47 12.76
C ILE A 130 29.87 -14.83 12.50
N ALA A 131 30.57 -14.38 13.55
CA ALA A 131 31.90 -13.80 13.41
C ALA A 131 32.89 -14.79 12.79
N ALA A 132 32.85 -16.06 13.22
CA ALA A 132 33.70 -17.10 12.67
C ALA A 132 33.39 -17.42 11.21
N ALA A 133 32.10 -17.50 10.84
CA ALA A 133 31.68 -17.75 9.47
C ALA A 133 32.09 -16.60 8.52
N LEU A 134 31.93 -15.35 8.95
CA LEU A 134 32.40 -14.19 8.19
C LEU A 134 33.92 -14.15 8.06
N ALA A 135 34.65 -14.41 9.14
CA ALA A 135 36.12 -14.43 9.10
C ALA A 135 36.65 -15.51 8.15
N ALA A 136 35.99 -16.67 8.08
CA ALA A 136 36.36 -17.74 7.15
C ALA A 136 36.23 -17.35 5.66
N LEU A 137 35.38 -16.38 5.34
CA LEU A 137 35.22 -15.88 3.97
C LEU A 137 36.27 -14.83 3.60
N ILE A 138 36.85 -14.13 4.59
CA ILE A 138 37.77 -13.02 4.36
C ILE A 138 39.22 -13.53 4.41
N PRO A 139 40.03 -13.35 3.36
CA PRO A 139 41.43 -13.76 3.36
C PRO A 139 42.21 -13.09 4.50
N GLN A 140 42.98 -13.89 5.25
CA GLN A 140 43.83 -13.44 6.36
C GLN A 140 43.08 -12.79 7.54
N ALA A 141 41.76 -12.95 7.63
CA ALA A 141 41.02 -12.57 8.82
C ALA A 141 41.27 -13.60 9.94
N THR A 142 41.30 -13.11 11.18
CA THR A 142 41.32 -13.94 12.39
C THR A 142 40.12 -13.58 13.25
N VAL A 143 39.64 -14.51 14.06
CA VAL A 143 38.47 -14.30 14.92
C VAL A 143 38.78 -14.70 16.35
N ASN A 144 38.31 -13.91 17.31
CA ASN A 144 38.32 -14.24 18.73
C ASN A 144 36.98 -13.86 19.35
N GLY A 145 36.18 -14.86 19.73
CA GLY A 145 34.80 -14.65 20.16
C GLY A 145 33.99 -13.97 19.06
N ALA A 146 33.42 -12.80 19.37
CA ALA A 146 32.63 -12.02 18.43
C ALA A 146 33.44 -10.96 17.67
N VAL A 147 34.76 -10.92 17.84
CA VAL A 147 35.65 -9.91 17.24
C VAL A 147 36.47 -10.53 16.11
N ILE A 148 36.32 -9.95 14.92
CA ILE A 148 37.11 -10.28 13.73
C ILE A 148 38.25 -9.26 13.63
N THR A 149 39.49 -9.72 13.54
CA THR A 149 40.66 -8.88 13.29
C THR A 149 41.11 -9.07 11.85
N LEU A 150 41.22 -7.94 11.13
CA LEU A 150 41.65 -7.89 9.74
C LEU A 150 43.10 -7.38 9.65
N SER A 151 43.93 -8.06 8.86
CA SER A 151 45.28 -7.60 8.52
C SER A 151 45.32 -6.95 7.14
N ALA A 152 46.13 -5.91 6.95
CA ALA A 152 46.32 -5.21 5.67
C ALA A 152 45.01 -4.65 5.04
N VAL A 153 44.30 -3.83 5.81
CA VAL A 153 43.03 -3.20 5.43
C VAL A 153 43.18 -1.69 5.26
N PHE A 154 42.60 -1.14 4.19
CA PHE A 154 42.53 0.30 3.94
C PHE A 154 41.10 0.82 3.81
N ASP A 155 40.11 -0.05 3.55
CA ASP A 155 38.68 0.28 3.58
C ASP A 155 37.91 -0.87 4.24
N ILE A 156 37.12 -0.54 5.25
CA ILE A 156 36.22 -1.47 5.94
C ILE A 156 34.87 -0.80 6.05
N LYS A 157 33.84 -1.45 5.52
CA LYS A 157 32.44 -1.05 5.72
C LYS A 157 31.63 -2.25 6.17
N ALA A 158 30.66 -2.02 7.03
CA ALA A 158 29.72 -3.03 7.48
C ALA A 158 28.31 -2.59 7.14
N ALA A 159 27.51 -3.56 6.70
CA ALA A 159 26.08 -3.39 6.46
C ALA A 159 25.35 -4.66 6.90
N ILE A 160 24.11 -4.50 7.30
CA ILE A 160 23.24 -5.61 7.71
C ILE A 160 22.05 -5.61 6.76
N SER A 161 21.83 -6.75 6.11
CA SER A 161 20.62 -7.00 5.33
C SER A 161 19.52 -7.42 6.29
N VAL A 162 18.36 -6.80 6.18
CA VAL A 162 17.20 -7.08 7.02
C VAL A 162 16.06 -7.56 6.13
N PRO A 163 15.33 -8.62 6.51
CA PRO A 163 14.11 -9.01 5.79
C PRO A 163 13.02 -7.98 6.06
N VAL A 164 12.42 -7.48 4.98
CA VAL A 164 11.38 -6.46 4.96
C VAL A 164 10.16 -7.02 4.26
N ALA A 165 8.99 -6.81 4.84
CA ALA A 165 7.72 -7.11 4.19
C ALA A 165 7.40 -5.98 3.20
N VAL A 166 7.43 -6.29 1.91
CA VAL A 166 7.12 -5.38 0.80
C VAL A 166 5.74 -5.72 0.26
N GLN A 167 4.99 -4.70 -0.18
CA GLN A 167 3.72 -4.90 -0.86
C GLN A 167 3.95 -4.95 -2.36
N GLN A 168 3.70 -6.12 -2.96
CA GLN A 168 3.80 -6.35 -4.39
C GLN A 168 2.41 -6.29 -5.04
N GLU A 169 2.28 -5.60 -6.17
CA GLU A 169 1.04 -5.60 -6.96
C GLU A 169 0.96 -6.85 -7.84
N ILE A 170 0.05 -7.78 -7.51
CA ILE A 170 -0.18 -9.02 -8.28
C ILE A 170 -1.18 -8.82 -9.42
N GLY A 171 -1.96 -7.75 -9.37
CA GLY A 171 -2.94 -7.45 -10.40
C GLY A 171 -3.68 -6.15 -10.14
N ARG A 172 -4.50 -5.76 -11.12
CA ARG A 172 -5.31 -4.55 -11.05
C ARG A 172 -6.67 -4.85 -11.64
N GLN A 173 -7.69 -4.39 -10.94
CA GLN A 173 -9.07 -4.56 -11.32
C GLN A 173 -9.77 -3.21 -11.36
N ALA A 174 -10.68 -3.07 -12.31
CA ALA A 174 -11.61 -1.96 -12.36
C ALA A 174 -13.01 -2.48 -12.20
N GLN A 175 -13.80 -1.79 -11.37
CA GLN A 175 -15.21 -2.07 -11.19
C GLN A 175 -16.00 -0.77 -11.22
N VAL A 176 -17.16 -0.80 -11.87
CA VAL A 176 -18.09 0.32 -11.84
C VAL A 176 -18.96 0.22 -10.59
N PHE A 177 -18.97 1.29 -9.80
CA PHE A 177 -19.83 1.50 -8.66
C PHE A 177 -20.88 2.54 -9.00
N MET A 178 -22.08 2.32 -8.48
CA MET A 178 -23.18 3.25 -8.60
C MET A 178 -23.46 3.86 -7.25
N ILE A 179 -23.33 5.18 -7.18
CA ILE A 179 -23.80 5.99 -6.07
C ILE A 179 -25.18 6.52 -6.45
N VAL A 180 -26.20 6.07 -5.74
CA VAL A 180 -27.59 6.43 -6.01
C VAL A 180 -28.09 7.34 -4.92
N ILE A 181 -28.59 8.50 -5.33
CA ILE A 181 -29.25 9.48 -4.49
C ILE A 181 -30.75 9.26 -4.62
N TRP A 182 -31.40 9.09 -3.48
CA TRP A 182 -32.84 9.02 -3.32
C TRP A 182 -33.29 10.23 -2.52
N ALA A 183 -34.13 11.08 -3.10
CA ALA A 183 -34.59 12.30 -2.45
C ALA A 183 -36.12 12.49 -2.63
N PRO A 184 -36.78 13.18 -1.68
CA PRO A 184 -38.22 13.37 -1.70
C PRO A 184 -38.67 14.49 -2.63
N THR A 185 -37.74 15.37 -3.03
CA THR A 185 -37.99 16.48 -3.96
C THR A 185 -36.85 16.64 -4.95
N GLU A 186 -37.16 17.21 -6.12
CA GLU A 186 -36.19 17.51 -7.16
C GLU A 186 -35.05 18.44 -6.69
N PRO A 187 -35.31 19.55 -5.96
CA PRO A 187 -34.24 20.43 -5.51
C PRO A 187 -33.28 19.75 -4.52
N LEU A 188 -33.79 18.88 -3.64
CA LEU A 188 -32.96 18.13 -2.69
C LEU A 188 -32.07 17.11 -3.42
N ARG A 189 -32.61 16.40 -4.43
CA ARG A 189 -31.84 15.50 -5.29
C ARG A 189 -30.66 16.25 -5.92
N ASP A 190 -30.93 17.42 -6.48
CA ASP A 190 -29.94 18.20 -7.23
C ASP A 190 -28.86 18.81 -6.32
N ALA A 191 -29.26 19.29 -5.15
CA ALA A 191 -28.32 19.81 -4.15
C ALA A 191 -27.40 18.70 -3.61
N ALA A 192 -27.95 17.53 -3.27
CA ALA A 192 -27.17 16.39 -2.81
C ALA A 192 -26.22 15.86 -3.90
N ALA A 193 -26.72 15.74 -5.14
CA ALA A 193 -25.92 15.32 -6.27
C ALA A 193 -24.73 16.25 -6.53
N ARG A 194 -24.96 17.57 -6.52
CA ARG A 194 -23.91 18.58 -6.76
C ARG A 194 -22.79 18.48 -5.73
N ALA A 195 -23.14 18.29 -4.46
CA ALA A 195 -22.16 18.16 -3.38
C ALA A 195 -21.34 16.86 -3.52
N LEU A 196 -21.99 15.72 -3.85
CA LEU A 196 -21.30 14.46 -4.12
C LEU A 196 -20.38 14.56 -5.34
N GLU A 197 -20.89 15.06 -6.47
CA GLU A 197 -20.10 15.17 -7.71
C GLU A 197 -18.87 16.05 -7.52
N LEU A 198 -18.99 17.17 -6.80
CA LEU A 198 -17.86 18.05 -6.51
C LEU A 198 -16.80 17.32 -5.68
N SER A 199 -17.21 16.67 -4.59
CA SER A 199 -16.29 15.96 -3.70
C SER A 199 -15.56 14.81 -4.42
N PHE A 200 -16.29 14.02 -5.20
CA PHE A 200 -15.71 12.89 -5.95
C PHE A 200 -14.80 13.39 -7.09
N LYS A 201 -15.11 14.52 -7.74
CA LYS A 201 -14.25 15.09 -8.79
C LYS A 201 -12.99 15.75 -8.23
N GLN A 202 -13.03 16.28 -7.01
CA GLN A 202 -11.85 16.81 -6.32
C GLN A 202 -10.87 15.71 -5.90
N GLN A 203 -11.33 14.45 -5.83
CA GLN A 203 -10.53 13.30 -5.46
C GLN A 203 -10.39 12.31 -6.64
N PRO A 204 -9.57 12.64 -7.66
CA PRO A 204 -9.33 11.72 -8.79
C PRO A 204 -8.62 10.43 -8.38
N ARG A 205 -8.02 10.41 -7.18
CA ARG A 205 -7.44 9.24 -6.53
C ARG A 205 -7.91 9.20 -5.08
N ILE A 206 -8.23 8.01 -4.60
CA ILE A 206 -8.62 7.73 -3.22
C ILE A 206 -7.62 6.73 -2.62
N VAL A 207 -7.38 6.86 -1.33
CA VAL A 207 -6.53 5.91 -0.58
C VAL A 207 -7.40 4.77 -0.09
N MET A 208 -6.94 3.54 -0.33
CA MET A 208 -7.58 2.31 0.12
C MET A 208 -7.09 1.92 1.52
N PRO A 209 -7.82 1.07 2.27
CA PRO A 209 -7.43 0.66 3.62
C PRO A 209 -6.06 -0.02 3.71
N ASP A 210 -5.56 -0.59 2.61
CA ASP A 210 -4.22 -1.16 2.51
C ASP A 210 -3.12 -0.14 2.14
N ASN A 211 -3.43 1.16 2.22
CA ASN A 211 -2.61 2.30 1.83
C ASN A 211 -2.26 2.39 0.34
N THR A 212 -2.89 1.57 -0.51
CA THR A 212 -2.73 1.70 -1.96
C THR A 212 -3.62 2.82 -2.50
N TRP A 213 -3.27 3.32 -3.69
CA TRP A 213 -4.09 4.30 -4.38
C TRP A 213 -5.04 3.62 -5.36
N ALA A 214 -6.32 3.95 -5.28
CA ALA A 214 -7.30 3.63 -6.30
C ALA A 214 -7.63 4.88 -7.13
N ARG A 215 -7.81 4.68 -8.45
CA ARG A 215 -8.19 5.73 -9.37
C ARG A 215 -9.71 5.78 -9.49
N LEU A 216 -10.26 6.99 -9.36
CA LEU A 216 -11.69 7.24 -9.47
C LEU A 216 -12.00 7.94 -10.80
N LEU A 217 -12.91 7.38 -11.59
CA LEU A 217 -13.23 7.88 -12.93
C LEU A 217 -14.73 7.88 -13.16
N MET A 218 -15.31 9.05 -13.44
CA MET A 218 -16.74 9.15 -13.73
C MET A 218 -17.05 8.52 -15.09
N ARG A 219 -17.99 7.57 -15.12
CA ARG A 219 -18.43 6.87 -16.33
C ARG A 219 -19.70 7.46 -16.93
N GLY A 220 -20.56 7.99 -16.09
CA GLY A 220 -21.81 8.57 -16.52
C GLY A 220 -22.69 8.96 -15.36
N VAL A 221 -23.76 9.65 -15.70
CA VAL A 221 -24.82 10.05 -14.78
C VAL A 221 -26.14 9.66 -15.42
N THR A 222 -27.04 9.09 -14.64
CA THR A 222 -28.42 8.85 -15.08
C THR A 222 -29.37 9.43 -14.05
N GLN A 223 -30.49 9.96 -14.51
CA GLN A 223 -31.52 10.52 -13.65
C GLN A 223 -32.86 9.92 -14.05
N THR A 224 -33.68 9.60 -13.07
CA THR A 224 -35.05 9.16 -13.31
C THR A 224 -35.96 9.63 -12.20
N ASP A 225 -37.09 10.18 -12.62
CA ASP A 225 -38.14 10.68 -11.74
C ASP A 225 -39.44 9.90 -11.96
N GLY A 226 -39.34 8.69 -12.53
CA GLY A 226 -40.51 7.84 -12.83
C GLY A 226 -41.30 7.40 -11.60
N SER A 227 -40.77 7.61 -10.39
CA SER A 227 -41.41 7.33 -9.11
C SER A 227 -41.87 8.59 -8.37
N GLU A 228 -42.07 9.72 -9.06
CA GLU A 228 -42.54 10.98 -8.47
C GLU A 228 -43.85 10.85 -7.70
N LYS A 229 -44.76 9.94 -8.11
CA LYS A 229 -46.03 9.67 -7.41
C LYS A 229 -45.82 9.09 -6.00
N GLN A 230 -44.63 8.55 -5.75
CA GLN A 230 -44.21 8.04 -4.44
C GLN A 230 -43.27 9.02 -3.73
N GLN A 231 -43.10 10.24 -4.28
CA GLN A 231 -42.13 11.24 -3.84
C GLN A 231 -40.71 10.68 -3.83
N ILE A 232 -40.33 9.99 -4.91
CA ILE A 232 -38.98 9.44 -5.06
C ILE A 232 -38.37 10.00 -6.34
N TYR A 233 -37.40 10.89 -6.15
CA TYR A 233 -36.55 11.46 -7.19
C TYR A 233 -35.17 10.81 -7.11
N ARG A 234 -34.67 10.29 -8.24
CA ARG A 234 -33.45 9.46 -8.24
C ARG A 234 -32.39 9.97 -9.20
N ARG A 235 -31.15 10.10 -8.73
CA ARG A 235 -29.97 10.32 -9.57
C ARG A 235 -28.90 9.28 -9.25
N ASN A 236 -28.35 8.68 -10.29
CA ASN A 236 -27.28 7.70 -10.20
C ASN A 236 -25.99 8.31 -10.77
N LEU A 237 -24.92 8.28 -9.97
CA LEU A 237 -23.58 8.63 -10.39
C LEU A 237 -22.78 7.33 -10.57
N LEU A 238 -22.29 7.07 -11.78
CA LEU A 238 -21.52 5.87 -12.08
C LEU A 238 -20.03 6.23 -12.06
N TYR A 239 -19.29 5.58 -11.19
CA TYR A 239 -17.84 5.75 -11.06
C TYR A 239 -17.13 4.41 -11.25
N GLU A 240 -16.19 4.36 -12.19
CA GLU A 240 -15.22 3.28 -12.28
C GLU A 240 -14.13 3.52 -11.24
N VAL A 241 -13.92 2.54 -10.37
CA VAL A 241 -12.82 2.52 -9.43
C VAL A 241 -11.84 1.45 -9.89
N GLU A 242 -10.63 1.88 -10.19
CA GLU A 242 -9.51 1.00 -10.56
C GLU A 242 -8.54 0.91 -9.38
N TYR A 243 -8.36 -0.29 -8.84
CA TYR A 243 -7.61 -0.55 -7.62
C TYR A 243 -6.70 -1.78 -7.76
N ALA A 244 -5.58 -1.74 -7.03
CA ALA A 244 -4.57 -2.78 -7.04
C ALA A 244 -5.00 -3.96 -6.16
N LEU A 245 -4.61 -5.15 -6.58
CA LEU A 245 -4.57 -6.36 -5.78
C LEU A 245 -3.11 -6.56 -5.35
N THR A 246 -2.89 -6.58 -4.04
CA THR A 246 -1.55 -6.64 -3.45
C THR A 246 -1.36 -7.90 -2.64
N GLU A 247 -0.14 -8.44 -2.71
CA GLU A 247 0.37 -9.49 -1.84
C GLU A 247 1.53 -8.94 -1.00
N THR A 248 1.72 -9.49 0.20
CA THR A 248 2.89 -9.16 1.02
C THR A 248 3.97 -10.20 0.79
N VAL A 249 5.11 -9.76 0.27
CA VAL A 249 6.30 -10.60 0.02
C VAL A 249 7.41 -10.16 0.98
N ILE A 250 8.23 -11.12 1.42
CA ILE A 250 9.40 -10.82 2.26
C ILE A 250 10.62 -10.75 1.35
N GLU A 251 11.26 -9.59 1.32
CA GLU A 251 12.50 -9.35 0.58
C GLU A 251 13.61 -8.85 1.50
N ASN A 252 14.86 -9.06 1.10
CA ASN A 252 16.02 -8.65 1.90
C ASN A 252 16.58 -7.31 1.38
N THR A 253 16.94 -6.40 2.29
CA THR A 253 17.56 -5.14 1.88
C THR A 253 18.91 -5.35 1.19
N VAL A 254 19.16 -4.58 0.14
CA VAL A 254 20.44 -4.58 -0.58
C VAL A 254 21.52 -3.93 0.29
N THR A 255 22.60 -4.66 0.57
CA THR A 255 23.73 -4.17 1.38
C THR A 255 24.88 -3.63 0.54
N HIS A 256 25.06 -4.14 -0.68
CA HIS A 256 26.04 -3.64 -1.64
C HIS A 256 25.68 -4.03 -3.09
N LEU A 257 25.98 -3.18 -4.06
CA LEU A 257 25.92 -3.43 -5.49
C LEU A 257 27.34 -3.66 -6.06
N GLY A 258 27.53 -4.70 -6.86
CA GLY A 258 28.78 -4.97 -7.56
C GLY A 258 28.55 -5.22 -9.04
N VAL A 259 29.43 -4.72 -9.91
CA VAL A 259 29.40 -4.98 -11.35
C VAL A 259 30.67 -5.72 -11.74
N ASN A 260 30.53 -6.93 -12.27
CA ASN A 260 31.67 -7.68 -12.80
C ASN A 260 31.81 -7.38 -14.30
N ILE A 261 32.94 -6.80 -14.72
CA ILE A 261 33.24 -6.53 -16.12
C ILE A 261 34.29 -7.54 -16.57
N ALA A 262 33.90 -8.42 -17.50
CA ALA A 262 34.79 -9.37 -18.15
C ALA A 262 35.13 -8.87 -19.57
N PRO A 263 36.31 -8.24 -19.79
CA PRO A 263 36.73 -7.88 -21.13
C PRO A 263 37.09 -9.13 -21.95
N ALA A 264 36.81 -9.10 -23.25
CA ALA A 264 36.99 -10.25 -24.15
C ALA A 264 38.45 -10.76 -24.32
N ASN A 265 39.46 -10.06 -23.77
CA ASN A 265 40.88 -10.36 -23.99
C ASN A 265 41.74 -10.24 -22.71
N GLY A 266 41.18 -10.37 -21.51
CA GLY A 266 41.94 -10.24 -20.25
C GLY A 266 41.18 -10.68 -18.99
N ALA A 267 41.88 -10.65 -17.85
CA ALA A 267 41.33 -11.04 -16.55
C ALA A 267 40.16 -10.15 -16.12
N SER A 268 39.10 -10.78 -15.62
CA SER A 268 37.91 -10.12 -15.08
C SER A 268 38.30 -9.10 -14.00
N PHE A 269 37.73 -7.90 -14.05
CA PHE A 269 37.88 -6.91 -12.98
C PHE A 269 36.51 -6.49 -12.46
N ASN A 270 36.36 -6.48 -11.14
CA ASN A 270 35.13 -6.07 -10.48
C ASN A 270 35.15 -4.56 -10.29
N VAL A 271 34.13 -3.86 -10.79
CA VAL A 271 33.87 -2.45 -10.51
C VAL A 271 32.70 -2.40 -9.54
N ASN A 272 32.98 -2.01 -8.31
CA ASN A 272 31.96 -1.88 -7.27
C ASN A 272 31.56 -0.41 -7.14
N ILE A 273 30.28 -0.10 -7.36
CA ILE A 273 29.69 1.24 -7.26
C ILE A 273 29.05 1.40 -5.88
#